data_AF-A0A8H4QPK5-F1
#
_entry.id   AF-A0A8H4QPK5-F1
#
_cell.length_a   1.000
_cell.length_b   1.000
_cell.length_c   1.000
_cell.angle_alpha   90.00
_cell.angle_beta   90.00
_cell.angle_gamma   90.00
#
_symmetry.space_group_name_H-M   'P 1'
#
loop_
_entity.id
_entity.type
_entity.pdbx_description
1 polymer ?
#
loop_
_entity_poly.entity_id
_entity_poly.type
_entity_poly.pdbx_seq_one_letter_code
_entity_poly.pdbx_strand_id
1 'polypeptide(L)'
;MIHKEWSKNYKPKDKAPPVVTDDGALSRTSSFAKKYFNSLNEDDVLTSDTLEDWLVSPLMNTSLNSIEYWTQMDGGGNRLAHMALDYFSIPASSTDVEQSFSHGGLTISKLRHSLSDESARAACVMGSWTSLDGAIPKDQIIESFREKWHWPKKKACRESTALIIVDD
;
A
#
# COMPACT_ATOMS: atom_id res chain seq x y z
N MET A 1 -21.95 17.17 -5.02
CA MET A 1 -21.48 15.90 -4.43
C MET A 1 -20.20 16.12 -3.62
N ILE A 2 -19.16 16.73 -4.22
CA ILE A 2 -17.87 16.98 -3.57
C ILE A 2 -17.95 17.83 -2.28
N HIS A 3 -18.71 18.94 -2.28
CA HIS A 3 -18.88 19.78 -1.08
C HIS A 3 -19.54 19.05 0.11
N LYS A 4 -20.39 18.05 -0.16
CA LYS A 4 -21.06 17.25 0.87
C LYS A 4 -20.07 16.31 1.56
N GLU A 5 -19.22 15.63 0.79
CA GLU A 5 -18.18 14.75 1.33
C GLU A 5 -17.11 15.55 2.09
N TRP A 6 -16.70 16.69 1.53
CA TRP A 6 -15.80 17.63 2.19
C TRP A 6 -16.30 18.03 3.58
N SER A 7 -17.53 18.53 3.66
CA SER A 7 -18.15 18.97 4.93
C SER A 7 -18.28 17.84 5.96
N LYS A 8 -18.44 16.59 5.52
CA LYS A 8 -18.70 15.43 6.39
C LYS A 8 -17.40 14.82 6.95
N ASN A 9 -16.41 14.60 6.08
CA ASN A 9 -15.25 13.77 6.40
C ASN A 9 -13.95 14.57 6.54
N TYR A 10 -13.81 15.70 5.85
CA TYR A 10 -12.52 16.38 5.68
C TYR A 10 -12.48 17.80 6.25
N LYS A 11 -13.63 18.45 6.47
CA LYS A 11 -13.65 19.78 7.09
C LYS A 11 -13.09 19.71 8.53
N PRO A 12 -12.19 20.62 8.94
CA PRO A 12 -11.74 20.71 10.31
C PRO A 12 -12.93 20.81 11.25
N LYS A 13 -13.05 19.86 12.18
CA LYS A 13 -14.02 19.91 13.27
C LYS A 13 -13.31 20.59 14.43
N ASP A 14 -13.88 21.67 14.95
CA ASP A 14 -13.26 22.41 16.04
C ASP A 14 -12.92 21.48 17.22
N LYS A 15 -11.61 21.46 17.56
CA LYS A 15 -10.87 20.81 18.67
C LYS A 15 -10.36 19.36 18.50
N ALA A 16 -9.02 19.20 18.49
CA ALA A 16 -8.17 18.70 19.60
C ALA A 16 -6.68 18.47 19.15
N PRO A 17 -5.74 18.16 20.09
CA PRO A 17 -4.53 18.93 20.48
C PRO A 17 -3.31 18.85 19.51
N PRO A 18 -2.25 19.67 19.70
CA PRO A 18 -1.20 19.88 18.70
C PRO A 18 -0.30 18.66 18.56
N VAL A 19 -0.25 18.10 17.35
CA VAL A 19 0.73 17.08 16.97
C VAL A 19 1.98 17.81 16.49
N VAL A 20 3.07 17.59 17.22
CA VAL A 20 4.41 18.09 16.92
C VAL A 20 4.91 17.41 15.65
N THR A 21 5.25 18.18 14.62
CA THR A 21 5.87 17.67 13.38
C THR A 21 7.36 18.01 13.40
N ASP A 22 8.21 16.98 13.32
CA ASP A 22 9.63 17.07 13.02
C ASP A 22 9.84 17.24 11.51
N ASP A 23 10.79 18.10 11.15
CA ASP A 23 11.04 18.63 9.83
C ASP A 23 11.96 17.70 9.02
N GLY A 24 11.60 17.36 7.78
CA GLY A 24 12.50 16.60 6.93
C GLY A 24 12.08 16.37 5.48
N ALA A 25 12.53 17.29 4.61
CA ALA A 25 12.97 17.04 3.23
C ALA A 25 11.90 16.83 2.11
N LEU A 26 11.72 17.82 1.23
CA LEU A 26 12.38 17.94 -0.09
C LEU A 26 11.68 18.97 -0.98
N SER A 27 12.45 19.97 -1.40
CA SER A 27 11.94 21.17 -2.04
C SER A 27 12.00 21.06 -3.57
N ARG A 28 10.89 20.65 -4.23
CA ARG A 28 10.71 20.79 -5.69
C ARG A 28 9.28 21.09 -6.18
N THR A 29 8.36 21.54 -5.34
CA THR A 29 7.10 22.15 -5.83
C THR A 29 7.32 23.62 -6.22
N SER A 30 6.48 24.13 -7.13
CA SER A 30 6.48 25.56 -7.46
C SER A 30 6.26 26.39 -6.19
N SER A 31 7.07 27.43 -5.99
CA SER A 31 7.02 28.27 -4.78
C SER A 31 5.63 28.87 -4.53
N PHE A 32 4.84 29.02 -5.59
CA PHE A 32 3.47 29.52 -5.54
C PHE A 32 2.51 28.56 -4.81
N ALA A 33 2.53 27.28 -5.15
CA ALA A 33 1.65 26.29 -4.51
C ALA A 33 1.96 26.15 -3.02
N LYS A 34 3.25 26.01 -2.66
CA LYS A 34 3.67 25.99 -1.25
C LYS A 34 3.22 27.22 -0.47
N LYS A 35 3.39 28.41 -1.05
CA LYS A 35 2.98 29.66 -0.41
C LYS A 35 1.47 29.72 -0.20
N TYR A 36 0.70 29.26 -1.20
CA TYR A 36 -0.75 29.19 -1.13
C TYR A 36 -1.22 28.27 0.00
N PHE A 37 -0.71 27.06 0.06
CA PHE A 37 -1.15 26.07 1.04
C PHE A 37 -0.62 26.33 2.46
N ASN A 38 0.56 26.91 2.63
CA ASN A 38 1.03 27.36 3.95
C ASN A 38 0.09 28.43 4.53
N SER A 39 -0.48 29.29 3.67
CA SER A 39 -1.50 30.27 4.08
C SER A 39 -2.81 29.62 4.54
N LEU A 40 -3.06 28.34 4.23
CA LEU A 40 -4.28 27.61 4.62
C LEU A 40 -4.10 26.81 5.92
N ASN A 41 -2.85 26.62 6.37
CA ASN A 41 -2.52 25.87 7.58
C ASN A 41 -2.35 26.76 8.82
N GLU A 42 -2.36 28.09 8.68
CA GLU A 42 -2.38 28.99 9.84
C GLU A 42 -3.80 29.02 10.41
N ASP A 43 -3.95 28.36 11.56
CA ASP A 43 -5.14 28.40 12.40
C ASP A 43 -5.55 29.86 12.64
N ASP A 44 -6.79 30.20 12.29
CA ASP A 44 -7.49 31.47 12.52
C ASP A 44 -7.49 32.46 11.35
N VAL A 45 -8.50 32.39 10.47
CA VAL A 45 -9.49 33.47 10.25
C VAL A 45 -10.66 32.94 9.41
N LEU A 46 -11.85 33.07 10.00
CA LEU A 46 -13.18 33.04 9.41
C LEU A 46 -13.26 33.32 7.88
N THR A 47 -13.99 32.43 7.17
CA THR A 47 -14.79 32.67 5.94
C THR A 47 -14.29 32.27 4.55
N SER A 48 -13.14 31.61 4.37
CA SER A 48 -12.88 30.91 3.08
C SER A 48 -12.70 29.42 3.28
N ASP A 49 -13.58 28.64 2.66
CA ASP A 49 -13.48 27.20 2.63
C ASP A 49 -12.30 26.82 1.72
N THR A 50 -11.30 26.11 2.26
CA THR A 50 -10.09 25.71 1.51
C THR A 50 -10.39 25.02 0.18
N LEU A 51 -11.54 24.33 0.10
CA LEU A 51 -12.03 23.71 -1.13
C LEU A 51 -12.46 24.76 -2.17
N GLU A 52 -13.19 25.79 -1.76
CA GLU A 52 -13.64 26.88 -2.64
C GLU A 52 -12.46 27.70 -3.15
N ASP A 53 -11.53 27.99 -2.25
CA ASP A 53 -10.25 28.63 -2.56
C ASP A 53 -9.49 27.86 -3.66
N TRP A 54 -9.44 26.54 -3.56
CA TRP A 54 -8.82 25.71 -4.59
C TRP A 54 -9.61 25.70 -5.91
N LEU A 55 -10.94 25.67 -5.87
CA LEU A 55 -11.78 25.70 -7.07
C LEU A 55 -11.66 27.02 -7.87
N VAL A 56 -11.38 28.13 -7.18
CA VAL A 56 -11.16 29.45 -7.79
C VAL A 56 -9.71 29.64 -8.25
N SER A 57 -8.78 28.79 -7.80
CA SER A 57 -7.37 28.89 -8.17
C SER A 57 -7.16 28.66 -9.67
N PRO A 58 -6.22 29.38 -10.31
CA PRO A 58 -5.91 29.18 -11.72
C PRO A 58 -5.52 27.72 -12.02
N LEU A 59 -5.97 27.21 -13.16
CA LEU A 59 -5.60 25.88 -13.64
C LEU A 59 -4.08 25.81 -13.81
N MET A 60 -3.42 25.13 -12.87
CA MET A 60 -2.02 24.79 -13.00
C MET A 60 -1.90 23.76 -14.11
N ASN A 61 -1.15 24.08 -15.17
CA ASN A 61 -0.86 23.17 -16.28
C ASN A 61 0.18 22.13 -15.85
N THR A 62 -0.10 21.44 -14.75
CA THR A 62 0.82 20.50 -14.17
C THR A 62 0.79 19.25 -15.03
N SER A 63 1.67 19.15 -16.02
CA SER A 63 1.97 17.90 -16.75
C SER A 63 2.68 16.87 -15.84
N LEU A 64 2.54 16.99 -14.52
CA LEU A 64 3.14 16.13 -13.50
C LEU A 64 2.12 15.11 -13.02
N ASN A 65 2.61 14.00 -12.48
CA ASN A 65 1.81 13.00 -11.80
C ASN A 65 0.97 13.67 -10.70
N SER A 66 -0.36 13.72 -10.85
CA SER A 66 -1.26 14.36 -9.88
C SER A 66 -1.10 13.77 -8.48
N ILE A 67 -0.87 12.46 -8.37
CA ILE A 67 -0.62 11.79 -7.09
C ILE A 67 0.63 12.35 -6.43
N GLU A 68 1.73 12.50 -7.17
CA GLU A 68 3.00 13.01 -6.64
C GLU A 68 2.89 14.47 -6.18
N TYR A 69 2.10 15.27 -6.91
CA TYR A 69 1.81 16.65 -6.50
C TYR A 69 1.08 16.67 -5.15
N TRP A 70 -0.01 15.91 -5.01
CA TRP A 70 -0.80 15.91 -3.78
C TRP A 70 -0.08 15.22 -2.61
N THR A 71 0.74 14.20 -2.83
CA THR A 71 1.56 13.60 -1.76
C THR A 71 2.62 14.56 -1.22
N GLN A 72 3.22 15.40 -2.07
CA GLN A 72 4.12 16.46 -1.62
C GLN A 72 3.40 17.53 -0.79
N MET A 73 2.11 17.75 -1.06
CA MET A 73 1.28 18.70 -0.32
C MET A 73 0.71 18.14 1.00
N ASP A 74 0.67 16.82 1.13
CA ASP A 74 0.14 16.12 2.31
C ASP A 74 1.03 16.24 3.55
N GLY A 75 2.33 16.48 3.36
CA GLY A 75 3.33 16.53 4.43
C GLY A 75 3.11 17.57 5.54
N GLY A 76 2.11 18.45 5.39
CA GLY A 76 1.69 19.44 6.39
C GLY A 76 0.32 19.18 7.02
N GLY A 77 -0.26 17.99 6.91
CA GLY A 77 -1.60 17.68 7.46
C GLY A 77 -2.74 18.34 6.68
N ASN A 78 -2.51 18.60 5.39
CA ASN A 78 -3.47 19.30 4.54
C ASN A 78 -4.65 18.37 4.20
N ARG A 79 -5.82 18.67 4.77
CA ARG A 79 -7.03 17.85 4.58
C ARG A 79 -7.56 17.85 3.16
N LEU A 80 -7.32 18.91 2.40
CA LEU A 80 -7.66 18.97 0.98
C LEU A 80 -6.76 18.04 0.17
N ALA A 81 -5.47 17.95 0.52
CA ALA A 81 -4.54 16.99 -0.09
C ALA A 81 -4.96 15.55 0.19
N HIS A 82 -5.32 15.22 1.43
CA HIS A 82 -5.90 13.91 1.77
C HIS A 82 -7.15 13.58 0.93
N MET A 83 -8.11 14.52 0.84
CA MET A 83 -9.31 14.31 0.02
C MET A 83 -8.95 14.05 -1.46
N ALA A 84 -8.05 14.84 -2.03
CA ALA A 84 -7.60 14.67 -3.41
C ALA A 84 -6.94 13.30 -3.63
N LEU A 85 -6.07 12.88 -2.71
CA LEU A 85 -5.41 11.56 -2.75
C LEU A 85 -6.42 10.42 -2.68
N ASP A 86 -7.42 10.50 -1.81
CA ASP A 86 -8.48 9.49 -1.73
C ASP A 86 -9.19 9.34 -3.08
N TYR A 87 -9.58 10.45 -3.72
CA TYR A 87 -10.23 10.39 -5.05
C TYR A 87 -9.29 9.87 -6.15
N PHE A 88 -8.01 10.23 -6.14
CA PHE A 88 -7.05 9.74 -7.13
C PHE A 88 -6.61 8.30 -6.90
N SER A 89 -6.76 7.77 -5.68
CA SER A 89 -6.46 6.38 -5.37
C SER A 89 -7.54 5.40 -5.86
N ILE A 90 -8.74 5.91 -6.15
CA ILE A 90 -9.83 5.08 -6.68
C ILE A 90 -9.48 4.72 -8.13
N PRO A 91 -9.39 3.42 -8.46
CA PRO A 91 -9.13 3.01 -9.84
C PRO A 91 -10.30 3.46 -10.72
N ALA A 92 -9.96 4.02 -11.89
CA ALA A 92 -10.97 4.51 -12.84
C ALA A 92 -11.80 3.38 -13.47
N SER A 93 -11.30 2.14 -13.44
CA SER A 93 -11.97 0.96 -14.00
C SER A 93 -11.78 -0.29 -13.13
N SER A 94 -12.68 -1.27 -13.30
CA SER A 94 -12.54 -2.62 -12.72
C SER A 94 -11.42 -3.45 -13.36
N THR A 95 -10.70 -2.89 -14.33
CA THR A 95 -9.72 -3.61 -15.14
C THR A 95 -8.59 -4.17 -14.29
N ASP A 96 -8.13 -3.48 -13.26
CA ASP A 96 -7.06 -3.98 -12.38
C ASP A 96 -7.48 -5.27 -11.65
N VAL A 97 -8.74 -5.32 -11.21
CA VAL A 97 -9.30 -6.49 -10.54
C VAL A 97 -9.46 -7.64 -11.55
N GLU A 98 -9.99 -7.37 -12.75
CA GLU A 98 -10.11 -8.37 -13.82
C GLU A 98 -8.75 -8.92 -14.26
N GLN A 99 -7.74 -8.06 -14.38
CA GLN A 99 -6.38 -8.44 -14.70
C GLN A 99 -5.80 -9.34 -13.61
N SER A 100 -6.05 -9.04 -12.33
CA SER A 100 -5.63 -9.91 -11.23
C SER A 100 -6.28 -11.30 -11.29
N PHE A 101 -7.57 -11.39 -11.64
CA PHE A 101 -8.27 -12.67 -11.81
C PHE A 101 -7.77 -13.45 -13.02
N SER A 102 -7.47 -12.77 -14.13
CA SER A 102 -6.90 -13.39 -15.33
C SER A 102 -5.55 -14.05 -15.01
N HIS A 103 -4.66 -13.33 -14.31
CA HIS A 103 -3.38 -13.88 -13.85
C HIS A 103 -3.58 -15.00 -12.81
N GLY A 104 -4.52 -14.83 -11.88
CA GLY A 104 -4.90 -15.86 -10.91
C GLY A 104 -5.36 -17.15 -11.58
N GLY A 105 -6.04 -17.05 -12.72
CA GLY A 105 -6.44 -18.20 -13.55
C GLY A 105 -5.28 -19.06 -14.06
N LEU A 106 -4.07 -18.51 -14.21
CA LEU A 106 -2.86 -19.29 -14.54
C LEU A 106 -2.42 -20.17 -13.36
N THR A 107 -2.64 -19.70 -12.14
CA THR A 107 -2.31 -20.44 -10.90
C THR A 107 -3.38 -21.49 -10.60
N ILE A 108 -4.64 -21.13 -10.83
CA ILE A 108 -5.81 -21.99 -10.66
C ILE A 108 -6.12 -22.67 -11.99
N SER A 109 -5.24 -23.57 -12.44
CA SER A 109 -5.51 -24.34 -13.67
C SER A 109 -6.68 -25.30 -13.44
N LYS A 110 -7.49 -25.56 -14.48
CA LYS A 110 -8.60 -26.53 -14.46
C LYS A 110 -8.22 -27.95 -13.99
N LEU A 111 -6.93 -28.30 -14.02
CA LEU A 111 -6.41 -29.62 -13.66
C LEU A 111 -5.81 -29.69 -12.24
N ARG A 112 -5.65 -28.56 -11.54
CA ARG A 112 -5.17 -28.51 -10.15
C ARG A 112 -6.36 -28.43 -9.20
N HIS A 113 -7.04 -29.56 -9.03
CA HIS A 113 -8.26 -29.71 -8.20
C HIS A 113 -7.98 -29.77 -6.68
N SER A 114 -6.83 -29.28 -6.20
CA SER A 114 -6.40 -29.47 -4.80
C SER A 114 -5.87 -28.21 -4.10
N LEU A 115 -6.13 -27.01 -4.65
CA LEU A 115 -5.92 -25.77 -3.91
C LEU A 115 -7.20 -25.43 -3.15
N SER A 116 -7.08 -25.14 -1.85
CA SER A 116 -8.18 -24.53 -1.09
C SER A 116 -8.45 -23.12 -1.59
N ASP A 117 -9.64 -22.60 -1.31
CA ASP A 117 -10.00 -21.20 -1.58
C ASP A 117 -9.03 -20.23 -0.91
N GLU A 118 -8.62 -20.54 0.33
CA GLU A 118 -7.62 -19.77 1.08
C GLU A 118 -6.27 -19.72 0.36
N SER A 119 -5.76 -20.87 -0.07
CA SER A 119 -4.46 -20.95 -0.75
C SER A 119 -4.49 -20.34 -2.15
N ALA A 120 -5.63 -20.43 -2.86
CA ALA A 120 -5.85 -19.75 -4.12
C ALA A 120 -5.85 -18.22 -3.97
N ARG A 121 -6.52 -17.69 -2.93
CA ARG A 121 -6.51 -16.24 -2.63
C ARG A 121 -5.12 -15.77 -2.23
N ALA A 122 -4.44 -16.51 -1.35
CA ALA A 122 -3.08 -16.18 -0.92
C ALA A 122 -2.11 -16.13 -2.10
N ALA A 123 -2.20 -17.08 -3.04
CA ALA A 123 -1.36 -17.09 -4.23
C ALA A 123 -1.63 -15.88 -5.15
N CYS A 124 -2.89 -15.48 -5.32
CA CYS A 124 -3.25 -14.30 -6.10
C CYS A 124 -2.69 -13.00 -5.49
N VAL A 125 -2.88 -12.81 -4.18
CA VAL A 125 -2.36 -11.64 -3.44
C VAL A 125 -0.83 -11.60 -3.49
N MET A 126 -0.19 -12.74 -3.25
CA MET A 126 1.26 -12.87 -3.33
C MET A 126 1.78 -12.50 -4.73
N GLY A 127 1.10 -12.92 -5.80
CA GLY A 127 1.45 -12.55 -7.17
C GLY A 127 1.31 -11.06 -7.48
N SER A 128 0.35 -10.36 -6.87
CA SER A 128 0.26 -8.90 -6.97
C SER A 128 1.44 -8.22 -6.27
N TRP A 129 1.79 -8.68 -5.07
CA TRP A 129 2.90 -8.12 -4.30
C TRP A 129 4.28 -8.40 -4.90
N THR A 130 4.48 -9.50 -5.61
CA THR A 130 5.77 -9.75 -6.28
C THR A 130 6.05 -8.76 -7.41
N SER A 131 5.02 -8.13 -7.96
CA SER A 131 5.17 -7.08 -8.99
C SER A 131 5.53 -5.71 -8.39
N LEU A 132 5.37 -5.54 -7.08
CA LEU A 132 5.75 -4.34 -6.35
C LEU A 132 7.17 -4.50 -5.81
N ASP A 133 8.07 -3.62 -6.25
CA ASP A 133 9.45 -3.61 -5.76
C ASP A 133 9.51 -3.22 -4.27
N GLY A 134 10.27 -3.98 -3.49
CA GLY A 134 10.42 -3.78 -2.05
C GLY A 134 9.28 -4.33 -1.18
N ALA A 135 8.15 -4.75 -1.75
CA ALA A 135 7.02 -5.30 -0.98
C ALA A 135 7.31 -6.69 -0.40
N ILE A 136 8.09 -7.51 -1.12
CA ILE A 136 8.49 -8.84 -0.69
C ILE A 136 10.03 -8.92 -0.67
N PRO A 137 10.66 -9.36 0.43
CA PRO A 137 12.10 -9.58 0.50
C PRO A 137 12.49 -10.84 -0.27
N LYS A 138 12.48 -10.77 -1.61
CA LYS A 138 12.76 -11.90 -2.52
C LYS A 138 14.10 -12.56 -2.23
N ASP A 139 15.13 -11.76 -1.95
CA ASP A 139 16.50 -12.23 -1.72
C ASP A 139 16.59 -13.08 -0.45
N GLN A 140 15.97 -12.63 0.64
CA GLN A 140 15.93 -13.38 1.91
C GLN A 140 15.16 -14.69 1.74
N ILE A 141 14.06 -14.68 0.98
CA ILE A 141 13.28 -15.88 0.70
C ILE A 141 14.12 -16.89 -0.09
N ILE A 142 14.79 -16.44 -1.15
CA ILE A 142 15.66 -17.31 -1.96
C ILE A 142 16.77 -17.91 -1.11
N GLU A 143 17.42 -17.12 -0.25
CA GLU A 143 18.47 -17.61 0.64
C GLU A 143 17.93 -18.65 1.62
N SER A 144 16.77 -18.38 2.24
CA SER A 144 16.13 -19.33 3.16
C SER A 144 15.76 -20.66 2.50
N PHE A 145 15.43 -20.64 1.19
CA PHE A 145 15.23 -21.87 0.43
C PHE A 145 16.57 -22.58 0.22
N ARG A 146 17.61 -21.88 -0.25
CA ARG A 146 18.95 -22.46 -0.48
C ARG A 146 19.49 -23.16 0.78
N GLU A 147 19.35 -22.54 1.94
CA GLU A 147 19.73 -23.12 3.24
C GLU A 147 18.96 -24.41 3.55
N LYS A 148 17.65 -24.44 3.30
CA LYS A 148 16.79 -25.62 3.53
C LYS A 148 17.11 -26.80 2.61
N TRP A 149 17.70 -26.57 1.44
CA TRP A 149 18.12 -27.66 0.53
C TRP A 149 19.32 -28.46 1.04
N HIS A 150 20.01 -27.99 2.10
CA HIS A 150 21.08 -28.74 2.77
C HIS A 150 20.58 -29.75 3.81
N TRP A 151 19.47 -30.45 3.54
CA TRP A 151 18.93 -31.44 4.48
C TRP A 151 20.00 -32.49 4.85
N PRO A 152 20.40 -32.61 6.13
CA PRO A 152 21.35 -33.62 6.53
C PRO A 152 20.70 -34.99 6.32
N LYS A 153 21.32 -35.84 5.49
CA LYS A 153 20.92 -37.24 5.33
C LYS A 153 20.92 -37.87 6.73
N LYS A 154 19.74 -38.22 7.27
CA LYS A 154 19.66 -39.01 8.51
C LYS A 154 20.46 -40.29 8.25
N LYS A 155 21.58 -40.48 8.98
CA LYS A 155 22.27 -41.76 8.97
C LYS A 155 21.30 -42.76 9.59
N ALA A 156 20.80 -43.71 8.80
CA ALA A 156 20.09 -44.85 9.36
C ALA A 156 21.08 -45.63 10.22
N CYS A 157 21.02 -45.46 11.54
CA CYS A 157 21.69 -46.38 12.45
C CYS A 157 20.77 -47.61 12.54
N ARG A 158 21.15 -48.67 11.82
CA ARG A 158 20.66 -50.02 12.12
C ARG A 158 21.26 -50.42 13.46
N GLU A 159 20.50 -50.30 14.54
CA GLU A 159 20.79 -51.07 15.75
C GLU A 159 20.28 -52.49 15.51
N SER A 160 21.21 -53.37 15.15
CA SER A 160 21.02 -54.81 15.11
C SER A 160 21.00 -55.30 16.56
N THR A 161 19.82 -55.34 17.20
CA THR A 161 19.64 -56.10 18.44
C THR A 161 19.20 -57.52 18.10
N ALA A 162 20.02 -58.47 18.54
CA ALA A 162 19.96 -59.89 18.26
C ALA A 162 18.65 -60.55 18.72
N LEU A 163 18.20 -61.53 17.92
CA LEU A 163 17.29 -62.60 18.34
C LEU A 163 17.85 -63.30 19.58
N ILE A 164 17.07 -63.35 20.66
CA ILE A 164 17.19 -64.40 21.67
C ILE A 164 15.91 -65.22 21.59
N ILE A 165 16.03 -66.39 20.97
CA ILE A 165 15.10 -67.51 21.14
C ILE A 165 15.40 -68.08 22.53
N VAL A 166 14.40 -68.15 23.41
CA VAL A 166 14.42 -69.02 24.57
C VAL A 166 13.28 -70.02 24.37
N ASP A 167 13.66 -71.25 24.05
CA ASP A 167 12.84 -72.44 24.23
C ASP A 167 12.69 -72.71 25.73
N ASP A 168 11.44 -72.83 26.20
CA ASP A 168 10.95 -73.88 27.11
C ASP A 168 9.40 -73.85 27.15
#